data_AF-A0A0J9VKM0-F1
#
_entry.id   AF-A0A0J9VKM0-F1
#
_cell.length_a   1.000
_cell.length_b   1.000
_cell.length_c   1.000
_cell.angle_alpha   90.00
_cell.angle_beta   90.00
_cell.angle_gamma   90.00
#
_symmetry.space_group_name_H-M   'P 1'
#
loop_
_entity.id
_entity.type
_entity.pdbx_description
1 polymer ?
#
loop_
_entity_poly.entity_id
_entity_poly.type
_entity_poly.pdbx_seq_one_letter_code
_entity_poly.pdbx_strand_id
1 'polypeptide(L)'
;MREWSLKVFLLDEDGNERPADVFTKVVYNLHPTFDNPVQSFQKAPFTCKNEGWGEFEISIDCYTTEKTKLAPIIHDLNFQQDRYEQTHTVVFKNPSQNLQERLRETGPLPTDDDHRPKKKGIATKKSSQKYDYEKIAESLEKLEEEDLLRVIQIINENKGPDTYIRSDVEAGEFSIDLYTMPDGLTSKLWDHLSKKGLVG
;
A
#
# COMPACT_ATOMS: atom_id res chain seq x y z
N MET A 1 17.97 -7.00 36.19
CA MET A 1 17.72 -6.78 34.75
C MET A 1 16.30 -7.24 34.47
N ARG A 2 15.55 -6.55 33.61
CA ARG A 2 14.19 -6.95 33.23
C ARG A 2 14.25 -7.63 31.88
N GLU A 3 13.63 -8.79 31.76
CA GLU A 3 13.35 -9.40 30.46
C GLU A 3 12.09 -8.78 29.88
N TRP A 4 12.12 -8.46 28.59
CA TRP A 4 10.98 -7.92 27.86
C TRP A 4 10.87 -8.58 26.48
N SER A 5 9.68 -8.54 25.91
CA SER A 5 9.45 -9.05 24.57
C SER A 5 8.44 -8.21 23.80
N LEU A 6 8.71 -7.95 22.52
CA LEU A 6 7.78 -7.31 21.59
C LEU A 6 7.27 -8.34 20.58
N LYS A 7 6.02 -8.17 20.18
CA LYS A 7 5.35 -8.95 19.14
C LYS A 7 4.53 -8.01 18.27
N VAL A 8 4.38 -8.35 16.99
CA VAL A 8 3.56 -7.60 16.05
C VAL A 8 2.42 -8.49 15.57
N PHE A 9 1.20 -7.97 15.67
CA PHE A 9 -0.03 -8.56 15.19
C PHE A 9 -0.76 -7.57 14.28
N LEU A 10 -1.61 -8.11 13.43
CA LEU A 10 -2.58 -7.33 12.66
C LEU A 10 -3.93 -7.42 13.37
N LEU A 11 -4.72 -6.36 13.37
CA LEU A 11 -6.08 -6.39 13.88
C LEU A 11 -7.04 -6.53 12.72
N ASP A 12 -8.03 -7.41 12.84
CA ASP A 12 -9.13 -7.49 11.88
C ASP A 12 -10.21 -6.42 12.12
N GLU A 13 -11.25 -6.39 11.28
CA GLU A 13 -12.37 -5.44 11.39
C GLU A 13 -13.08 -5.50 12.76
N ASP A 14 -13.11 -6.67 13.40
CA ASP A 14 -13.71 -6.88 14.72
C ASP A 14 -12.73 -6.59 15.87
N GLY A 15 -11.48 -6.25 15.55
CA GLY A 15 -10.41 -5.96 16.51
C GLY A 15 -9.71 -7.20 17.07
N ASN A 16 -9.89 -8.37 16.46
CA ASN A 16 -9.18 -9.58 16.90
C ASN A 16 -7.74 -9.61 16.36
N GLU A 17 -6.83 -10.18 17.16
CA GLU A 17 -5.45 -10.40 16.74
C GLU A 17 -5.36 -11.48 15.65
N ARG A 18 -4.75 -11.11 14.53
CA ARG A 18 -4.38 -11.98 13.42
C ARG A 18 -2.86 -11.99 13.26
N PRO A 19 -2.28 -13.09 12.75
CA PRO A 19 -0.88 -13.08 12.35
C PRO A 19 -0.62 -11.94 11.36
N ALA A 20 0.45 -11.16 11.56
CA ALA A 20 0.82 -10.08 10.65
C ALA A 20 1.55 -10.60 9.40
N ASP A 21 0.91 -11.51 8.67
CA ASP A 21 1.44 -12.17 7.46
C ASP A 21 1.53 -11.26 6.22
N VAL A 22 0.95 -10.06 6.30
CA VAL A 22 1.19 -8.94 5.37
C VAL A 22 2.65 -8.46 5.37
N PHE A 23 3.43 -8.83 6.39
CA PHE A 23 4.86 -8.50 6.49
C PHE A 23 5.75 -9.72 6.23
N THR A 24 6.81 -9.53 5.45
CA THR A 24 7.86 -10.55 5.25
C THR A 24 9.04 -10.37 6.20
N LYS A 25 9.22 -9.14 6.71
CA LYS A 25 10.30 -8.81 7.63
C LYS A 25 9.89 -7.67 8.54
N VAL A 26 10.21 -7.80 9.82
CA VAL A 26 10.12 -6.74 10.82
C VAL A 26 11.51 -6.52 11.40
N VAL A 27 11.94 -5.26 11.48
CA VAL A 27 13.23 -4.87 12.06
C VAL A 27 12.99 -3.98 13.26
N TYR A 28 13.51 -4.39 14.42
CA TYR A 28 13.49 -3.59 15.64
C TYR A 28 14.82 -2.84 15.76
N ASN A 29 14.75 -1.51 15.77
CA ASN A 29 15.88 -0.63 16.03
C ASN A 29 15.89 -0.26 17.51
N LEU A 30 16.66 -1.02 18.29
CA LEU A 30 16.87 -0.86 19.73
C LEU A 30 17.85 0.27 20.03
N HIS A 31 17.98 0.61 21.32
CA HIS A 31 18.95 1.59 21.77
C HIS A 31 20.40 1.17 21.41
N PRO A 32 21.32 2.09 21.05
CA PRO A 32 22.69 1.75 20.63
C PRO A 32 23.56 1.04 21.69
N THR A 33 23.10 0.95 22.93
CA THR A 33 23.82 0.25 24.02
C THR A 33 23.68 -1.27 23.97
N PHE A 34 22.78 -1.81 23.14
CA PHE A 34 22.68 -3.25 22.92
C PHE A 34 23.78 -3.71 21.95
N ASP A 35 24.38 -4.88 22.19
CA ASP A 35 25.42 -5.44 21.30
C ASP A 35 24.92 -5.65 19.86
N ASN A 36 23.64 -6.02 19.72
CA ASN A 36 22.94 -6.10 18.44
C ASN A 36 21.70 -5.19 18.46
N PRO A 37 21.87 -3.89 18.16
CA PRO A 37 20.79 -2.92 18.28
C PRO A 37 19.80 -2.99 17.12
N VAL A 38 20.12 -3.66 16.01
CA VAL A 38 19.23 -3.80 14.85
C VAL A 38 18.88 -5.28 14.65
N GLN A 39 17.69 -5.68 15.11
CA GLN A 39 17.28 -7.08 15.12
C GLN A 39 16.17 -7.33 14.09
N SER A 40 16.41 -8.25 13.15
CA SER A 40 15.49 -8.55 12.04
C SER A 40 14.82 -9.92 12.21
N PHE A 41 13.51 -9.97 11.99
CA PHE A 41 12.70 -11.18 12.11
C PHE A 41 11.85 -11.36 10.85
N GLN A 42 11.66 -12.60 10.40
CA GLN A 42 11.00 -12.92 9.12
C GLN A 42 9.70 -13.74 9.28
N LYS A 43 9.34 -14.10 10.52
CA LYS A 43 8.15 -14.92 10.79
C LYS A 43 7.30 -14.27 11.86
N ALA A 44 6.00 -14.15 11.60
CA ALA A 44 5.02 -13.76 12.59
C ALA A 44 5.07 -14.71 13.81
N PRO A 45 4.91 -14.21 15.05
CA PRO A 45 4.56 -12.83 15.42
C PRO A 45 5.77 -11.91 15.63
N PHE A 46 6.88 -12.17 14.92
CA PHE A 46 8.10 -11.35 14.90
C PHE A 46 8.66 -11.09 16.30
N THR A 47 8.69 -12.12 17.13
CA THR A 47 9.01 -11.97 18.55
C THR A 47 10.46 -11.52 18.76
N CYS A 48 10.64 -10.30 19.27
CA CYS A 48 11.91 -9.77 19.73
C CYS A 48 11.98 -9.96 21.25
N LYS A 49 13.06 -10.56 21.77
CA LYS A 49 13.29 -10.77 23.21
C LYS A 49 14.66 -10.27 23.58
N ASN A 50 14.74 -9.42 24.60
CA ASN A 50 16.01 -8.95 25.15
C ASN A 50 15.85 -8.69 26.65
N GLU A 51 16.97 -8.42 27.30
CA GLU A 51 17.04 -7.98 28.69
C GLU A 51 17.62 -6.57 28.78
N GLY A 52 17.12 -5.76 29.72
CA GLY A 52 17.59 -4.38 29.89
C GLY A 52 17.16 -3.78 31.21
N TRP A 53 17.60 -2.55 31.45
CA TRP A 53 17.25 -1.78 32.65
C TRP A 53 16.61 -0.43 32.34
N GLY A 54 16.74 0.05 31.11
CA GLY A 54 16.23 1.35 30.66
C GLY A 54 14.94 1.24 29.86
N GLU A 55 14.21 2.35 29.85
CA GLU A 55 13.04 2.61 29.01
C GLU A 55 13.49 3.49 27.83
N PHE A 56 12.96 3.25 26.62
CA PHE A 56 13.35 3.97 25.42
C PHE A 56 12.36 3.75 24.28
N GLU A 57 12.36 4.67 23.31
CA GLU A 57 11.62 4.49 22.07
C GLU A 57 12.33 3.50 21.13
N ILE A 58 11.55 2.57 20.59
CA ILE A 58 11.97 1.58 19.59
C ILE A 58 11.31 1.95 18.27
N SER A 59 12.12 2.12 17.23
CA SER A 59 11.61 2.25 15.86
C SER A 59 11.47 0.86 15.24
N ILE A 60 10.25 0.51 14.84
CA ILE A 60 9.90 -0.78 14.25
C ILE A 60 9.64 -0.57 12.75
N ASP A 61 10.52 -1.13 11.92
CA ASP A 61 10.40 -1.10 10.47
C ASP A 61 9.71 -2.36 9.95
N CYS A 62 8.53 -2.19 9.37
CA CYS A 62 7.78 -3.29 8.75
C CYS A 62 7.97 -3.28 7.23
N TYR A 63 8.30 -4.44 6.67
CA TYR A 63 8.45 -4.67 5.24
C TYR A 63 7.32 -5.57 4.75
N THR A 64 6.57 -5.09 3.76
CA THR A 64 5.44 -5.82 3.17
C THR A 64 5.88 -7.06 2.38
N THR A 65 4.93 -7.83 1.85
CA THR A 65 5.18 -8.96 0.94
C THR A 65 5.98 -8.58 -0.31
N GLU A 66 5.86 -7.32 -0.74
CA GLU A 66 6.60 -6.75 -1.88
C GLU A 66 7.95 -6.14 -1.50
N LYS A 67 8.40 -6.32 -0.25
CA LYS A 67 9.62 -5.71 0.31
C LYS A 67 9.57 -4.18 0.41
N THR A 68 8.40 -3.56 0.21
CA THR A 68 8.20 -2.13 0.47
C THR A 68 8.27 -1.88 1.97
N LYS A 69 9.14 -0.96 2.38
CA LYS A 69 9.25 -0.49 3.77
C LYS A 69 8.14 0.52 4.06
N LEU A 70 7.35 0.28 5.10
CA LEU A 70 6.34 1.24 5.57
C LEU A 70 6.97 2.35 6.41
N ALA A 71 6.17 3.37 6.72
CA ALA A 71 6.54 4.35 7.73
C ALA A 71 6.84 3.63 9.06
N PRO A 72 7.92 4.02 9.77
CA PRO A 72 8.32 3.34 10.99
C PRO A 72 7.26 3.52 12.07
N ILE A 73 6.98 2.43 12.79
CA ILE A 73 6.14 2.44 13.98
C ILE A 73 7.05 2.80 15.16
N ILE A 74 6.72 3.88 15.87
CA ILE A 74 7.44 4.28 17.08
C ILE A 74 6.73 3.68 18.29
N HIS A 75 7.44 2.82 19.00
CA HIS A 75 6.94 2.13 20.18
C HIS A 75 7.72 2.54 21.42
N ASP A 76 7.05 3.01 22.45
CA ASP A 76 7.69 3.34 23.73
C ASP A 76 7.82 2.06 24.57
N LEU A 77 9.06 1.62 24.82
CA LEU A 77 9.34 0.54 25.77
C LEU A 77 9.41 1.11 27.18
N ASN A 78 8.40 0.83 28.00
CA ASN A 78 8.37 1.23 29.40
C ASN A 78 7.97 0.07 30.33
N PHE A 79 8.15 0.27 31.64
CA PHE A 79 7.90 -0.74 32.68
C PHE A 79 6.77 -0.33 33.63
N GLN A 80 5.86 0.53 33.18
CA GLN A 80 4.69 0.93 33.97
C GLN A 80 3.69 -0.21 34.16
N GLN A 81 3.60 -1.12 33.17
CA GLN A 81 2.74 -2.30 33.18
C GLN A 81 3.54 -3.53 32.75
N ASP A 82 3.22 -4.70 33.32
CA ASP A 82 3.87 -5.97 32.94
C ASP A 82 3.53 -6.40 31.50
N ARG A 83 2.39 -5.95 30.99
CA ARG A 83 1.96 -6.13 29.60
C ARG A 83 1.08 -4.94 29.19
N TYR A 84 1.36 -4.39 28.02
CA TYR A 84 0.54 -3.39 27.35
C TYR A 84 0.56 -3.63 25.84
N GLU A 85 -0.33 -2.97 25.14
CA GLU A 85 -0.46 -3.01 23.69
C GLU A 85 -0.65 -1.60 23.14
N GLN A 86 -0.16 -1.37 21.91
CA GLN A 86 -0.28 -0.09 21.23
C GLN A 86 -0.76 -0.34 19.80
N THR A 87 -1.92 0.23 19.46
CA THR A 87 -2.49 0.10 18.11
C THR A 87 -1.96 1.23 17.23
N HIS A 88 -1.47 0.87 16.03
CA HIS A 88 -1.00 1.82 15.04
C HIS A 88 -1.71 1.61 13.72
N THR A 89 -2.30 2.68 13.17
CA THR A 89 -2.86 2.65 11.81
C THR A 89 -1.73 2.76 10.81
N VAL A 90 -1.65 1.79 9.89
CA VAL A 90 -0.72 1.80 8.76
C VAL A 90 -1.48 1.95 7.45
N VAL A 91 -0.89 2.65 6.48
CA VAL A 91 -1.49 2.86 5.15
C VAL A 91 -0.66 2.11 4.12
N PHE A 92 -1.28 1.13 3.47
CA PHE A 92 -0.70 0.43 2.32
C PHE A 92 -1.05 1.22 1.07
N LYS A 93 -0.06 1.91 0.49
CA LYS A 93 -0.24 2.63 -0.77
C LYS A 93 -0.03 1.68 -1.94
N ASN A 94 -1.07 1.49 -2.74
CA ASN A 94 -1.05 0.66 -3.95
C ASN A 94 -0.51 -0.76 -3.70
N PRO A 95 -1.10 -1.53 -2.76
CA PRO A 95 -0.68 -2.89 -2.49
C PRO A 95 -0.85 -3.77 -3.75
N SER A 96 0.09 -4.67 -4.02
CA SER A 96 -0.06 -5.70 -5.07
C SER A 96 -1.27 -6.59 -4.81
N GLN A 97 -1.71 -7.30 -5.84
CA GLN A 97 -2.78 -8.29 -5.73
C GLN A 97 -2.55 -9.31 -4.60
N ASN A 98 -1.30 -9.79 -4.42
CA ASN A 98 -0.96 -10.73 -3.35
C ASN A 98 -1.14 -10.09 -1.96
N LEU A 99 -0.69 -8.85 -1.78
CA LEU A 99 -0.87 -8.13 -0.52
C LEU A 99 -2.34 -7.80 -0.27
N GLN A 100 -3.10 -7.45 -1.32
CA GLN A 100 -4.54 -7.24 -1.23
C GLN A 100 -5.29 -8.52 -0.79
N GLU A 101 -4.93 -9.69 -1.32
CA GLU A 101 -5.52 -10.97 -0.90
C GLU A 101 -5.31 -11.21 0.59
N ARG A 102 -4.11 -10.95 1.12
CA ARG A 102 -3.81 -11.05 2.56
C ARG A 102 -4.62 -10.06 3.39
N LEU A 103 -4.65 -8.80 2.98
CA LEU A 103 -5.40 -7.75 3.69
C LEU A 103 -6.90 -8.05 3.75
N ARG A 104 -7.44 -8.66 2.68
CA ARG A 104 -8.84 -9.09 2.60
C ARG A 104 -9.21 -10.17 3.62
N GLU A 105 -8.24 -10.96 4.09
CA GLU A 105 -8.46 -11.92 5.18
C GLU A 105 -8.70 -11.24 6.54
N THR A 106 -8.33 -9.96 6.66
CA THR A 106 -8.48 -9.17 7.90
C THR A 106 -9.55 -8.08 7.83
N GLY A 107 -10.07 -7.77 6.65
CA GLY A 107 -11.17 -6.82 6.51
C GLY A 107 -11.44 -6.44 5.05
N PRO A 108 -12.54 -5.73 4.78
CA PRO A 108 -12.86 -5.25 3.45
C PRO A 108 -11.82 -4.23 2.96
N LEU A 109 -11.43 -4.35 1.70
CA LEU A 109 -10.62 -3.32 1.05
C LEU A 109 -11.50 -2.19 0.51
N PRO A 110 -10.98 -0.95 0.38
CA PRO A 110 -11.70 0.14 -0.27
C PRO A 110 -12.19 -0.20 -1.69
N THR A 111 -11.48 -1.10 -2.38
CA THR A 111 -11.83 -1.60 -3.71
C THR A 111 -12.95 -2.65 -3.71
N ASP A 112 -13.35 -3.17 -2.54
CA ASP A 112 -14.35 -4.22 -2.42
C ASP A 112 -15.78 -3.69 -2.44
N ASP A 113 -15.96 -2.44 -2.00
CA ASP A 113 -17.27 -1.80 -1.91
C ASP A 113 -17.85 -1.39 -3.27
N ASP A 114 -17.05 -1.35 -4.34
CA ASP A 114 -17.54 -1.01 -5.69
C ASP A 114 -18.29 -2.16 -6.40
N HIS A 115 -18.37 -3.35 -5.80
CA HIS A 115 -19.14 -4.48 -6.35
C HIS A 115 -20.39 -4.90 -5.56
N ARG A 116 -20.86 -4.10 -4.58
CA ARG A 116 -22.22 -4.25 -4.03
C ARG A 116 -22.89 -2.90 -3.79
N PRO A 117 -23.95 -2.54 -4.55
CA PRO A 117 -24.72 -1.34 -4.28
C PRO A 117 -25.58 -1.57 -3.02
N LYS A 118 -25.05 -1.25 -1.84
CA LYS A 118 -25.86 -1.05 -0.65
C LYS A 118 -26.09 0.44 -0.45
N LYS A 119 -27.25 0.89 -0.93
CA LYS A 119 -27.91 2.12 -0.53
C LYS A 119 -27.75 2.36 0.98
N LYS A 120 -27.16 3.50 1.34
CA LYS A 120 -27.70 4.43 2.35
C LYS A 120 -27.06 5.80 2.15
N GLY A 121 -27.93 6.79 2.01
CA GLY A 121 -27.62 8.06 1.39
C GLY A 121 -26.65 8.93 2.18
N ILE A 122 -25.62 9.40 1.49
CA ILE A 122 -25.16 10.78 1.58
C ILE A 122 -25.03 11.25 0.14
N ALA A 123 -25.65 12.38 -0.18
CA ALA A 123 -25.65 12.98 -1.49
C ALA A 123 -24.27 13.54 -1.83
N THR A 124 -23.37 12.71 -2.33
CA THR A 124 -22.26 13.15 -3.16
C THR A 124 -22.73 13.13 -4.60
N LYS A 125 -22.67 14.31 -5.23
CA LYS A 125 -23.02 14.51 -6.63
C LYS A 125 -22.36 13.42 -7.48
N LYS A 126 -23.17 12.63 -8.19
CA LYS A 126 -22.74 11.89 -9.38
C LYS A 126 -22.00 12.88 -10.27
N SER A 127 -20.67 12.84 -10.29
CA SER A 127 -19.96 13.25 -11.48
C SER A 127 -20.42 12.26 -12.54
N SER A 128 -21.07 12.76 -13.57
CA SER A 128 -21.17 12.04 -14.83
C SER A 128 -19.76 11.56 -15.16
N GLN A 129 -19.53 10.25 -15.12
CA GLN A 129 -18.27 9.65 -15.51
C GLN A 129 -18.04 10.04 -16.98
N LYS A 130 -17.23 11.08 -17.17
CA LYS A 130 -17.09 11.80 -18.45
C LYS A 130 -16.30 10.97 -19.46
N TYR A 131 -15.52 10.02 -18.96
CA TYR A 131 -14.60 9.17 -19.69
C TYR A 131 -14.84 7.71 -19.31
N ASP A 132 -14.82 6.84 -20.31
CA ASP A 132 -15.02 5.40 -20.15
C ASP A 132 -13.66 4.71 -19.99
N TYR A 133 -13.33 4.33 -18.76
CA TYR A 133 -12.03 3.74 -18.44
C TYR A 133 -11.85 2.34 -19.04
N GLU A 134 -12.94 1.61 -19.28
CA GLU A 134 -12.90 0.31 -19.93
C GLU A 134 -12.49 0.47 -21.40
N LYS A 135 -13.10 1.45 -22.10
CA LYS A 135 -12.67 1.84 -23.45
C LYS A 135 -11.23 2.35 -23.51
N ILE A 136 -10.77 3.10 -22.50
CA ILE A 136 -9.37 3.53 -22.43
C ILE A 136 -8.45 2.31 -22.34
N ALA A 137 -8.71 1.37 -21.41
CA ALA A 137 -7.91 0.17 -21.23
C ALA A 137 -7.81 -0.65 -22.53
N GLU A 138 -8.95 -0.94 -23.16
CA GLU A 138 -8.98 -1.68 -24.43
C GLU A 138 -8.22 -0.96 -25.56
N SER A 139 -8.25 0.37 -25.56
CA SER A 139 -7.59 1.17 -26.60
C SER A 139 -6.08 1.18 -26.40
N LEU A 140 -5.60 1.21 -25.16
CA LEU A 140 -4.18 1.18 -24.82
C LEU A 140 -3.51 -0.12 -25.27
N GLU A 141 -4.20 -1.25 -25.14
CA GLU A 141 -3.71 -2.56 -25.61
C GLU A 141 -3.60 -2.67 -27.14
N LYS A 142 -4.34 -1.83 -27.87
CA LYS A 142 -4.39 -1.83 -29.35
C LYS A 142 -3.43 -0.82 -29.98
N LEU A 143 -2.66 -0.08 -29.18
CA LEU A 143 -1.73 0.93 -29.68
C LEU A 143 -0.50 0.29 -30.33
N GLU A 144 -0.08 0.87 -31.44
CA GLU A 144 1.22 0.57 -32.05
C GLU A 144 2.35 1.28 -31.29
N GLU A 145 3.59 0.84 -31.49
CA GLU A 145 4.76 1.29 -30.72
C GLU A 145 4.93 2.82 -30.69
N GLU A 146 4.75 3.50 -31.82
CA GLU A 146 4.85 4.96 -31.90
C GLU A 146 3.80 5.67 -31.04
N ASP A 147 2.58 5.15 -31.00
CA ASP A 147 1.48 5.72 -30.22
C ASP A 147 1.58 5.38 -28.74
N LEU A 148 2.08 4.18 -28.43
CA LEU A 148 2.36 3.77 -27.06
C LEU A 148 3.41 4.70 -26.41
N LEU A 149 4.49 5.02 -27.13
CA LEU A 149 5.49 5.99 -26.68
C LEU A 149 4.87 7.37 -26.46
N ARG A 150 3.95 7.79 -27.32
CA ARG A 150 3.25 9.07 -27.16
C ARG A 150 2.35 9.08 -25.92
N VAL A 151 1.65 7.98 -25.64
CA VAL A 151 0.86 7.82 -24.42
C VAL A 151 1.72 7.83 -23.17
N ILE A 152 2.83 7.11 -23.15
CA ILE A 152 3.78 7.10 -22.03
C ILE A 152 4.31 8.51 -21.76
N GLN A 153 4.58 9.29 -22.82
CA GLN A 153 4.97 10.68 -22.71
C GLN A 153 3.85 11.53 -22.07
N ILE A 154 2.61 11.43 -22.56
CA ILE A 154 1.45 12.16 -22.01
C ILE A 154 1.27 11.84 -20.51
N ILE A 155 1.37 10.57 -20.15
CA ILE A 155 1.29 10.11 -18.76
C ILE A 155 2.40 10.74 -17.91
N ASN A 156 3.65 10.68 -18.36
CA ASN A 156 4.77 11.25 -17.59
C ASN A 156 4.69 12.78 -17.43
N GLU A 157 4.18 13.49 -18.44
CA GLU A 157 4.01 14.94 -18.40
C GLU A 157 2.83 15.41 -17.53
N ASN A 158 1.85 14.54 -17.27
CA ASN A 158 0.59 14.92 -16.62
C ASN A 158 0.23 14.07 -15.40
N LYS A 159 1.11 13.18 -14.96
CA LYS A 159 0.92 12.38 -13.73
C LYS A 159 0.80 13.29 -12.52
N GLY A 160 -0.16 12.95 -11.65
CA GLY A 160 -0.31 13.57 -10.34
C GLY A 160 0.52 12.85 -9.27
N PRO A 161 0.59 13.41 -8.05
CA PRO A 161 1.26 12.77 -6.92
C PRO A 161 0.64 11.42 -6.54
N ASP A 162 -0.64 11.23 -6.85
CA ASP A 162 -1.38 9.99 -6.56
C ASP A 162 -1.44 9.03 -7.76
N THR A 163 -0.94 9.42 -8.94
CA THR A 163 -0.98 8.57 -10.14
C THR A 163 0.00 7.41 -10.03
N TYR A 164 -0.51 6.19 -10.09
CA TYR A 164 0.28 4.98 -9.99
C TYR A 164 0.70 4.46 -11.37
N ILE A 165 2.02 4.35 -11.56
CA ILE A 165 2.66 3.83 -12.76
C ILE A 165 3.76 2.89 -12.32
N ARG A 166 3.79 1.69 -12.90
CA ARG A 166 4.86 0.72 -12.78
C ARG A 166 5.54 0.57 -14.14
N SER A 167 6.83 0.88 -14.20
CA SER A 167 7.64 0.71 -15.41
C SER A 167 8.77 -0.26 -15.10
N ASP A 168 8.73 -1.44 -15.72
CA ASP A 168 9.83 -2.40 -15.71
C ASP A 168 10.57 -2.31 -17.04
N VAL A 169 11.70 -1.60 -17.03
CA VAL A 169 12.50 -1.32 -18.24
C VAL A 169 13.23 -2.57 -18.72
N GLU A 170 13.56 -3.51 -17.83
CA GLU A 170 14.26 -4.75 -18.18
C GLU A 170 13.29 -5.77 -18.80
N ALA A 171 12.05 -5.82 -18.30
CA ALA A 171 10.99 -6.66 -18.85
C ALA A 171 10.22 -6.02 -20.02
N GLY A 172 10.40 -4.71 -20.25
CA GLY A 172 9.62 -3.94 -21.23
C GLY A 172 8.16 -3.74 -20.84
N GLU A 173 7.83 -3.85 -19.55
CA GLU A 173 6.46 -3.74 -19.04
C GLU A 173 6.16 -2.30 -18.59
N PHE A 174 5.03 -1.75 -19.04
CA PHE A 174 4.51 -0.48 -18.58
C PHE A 174 3.04 -0.65 -18.16
N SER A 175 2.78 -0.54 -16.86
CA SER A 175 1.49 -0.75 -16.23
C SER A 175 1.03 0.53 -15.52
N ILE A 176 -0.23 0.92 -15.71
CA ILE A 176 -0.81 2.14 -15.12
C ILE A 176 -2.17 1.82 -14.50
N ASP A 177 -2.44 2.40 -13.33
CA ASP A 177 -3.78 2.36 -12.74
C ASP A 177 -4.62 3.54 -13.22
N LEU A 178 -5.61 3.25 -14.06
CA LEU A 178 -6.46 4.26 -14.68
C LEU A 178 -7.30 5.07 -13.68
N TYR A 179 -7.63 4.50 -12.51
CA TYR A 179 -8.44 5.18 -11.48
C TYR A 179 -7.64 6.17 -10.66
N THR A 180 -6.31 6.09 -10.72
CA THR A 180 -5.39 7.02 -10.03
C THR A 180 -5.01 8.23 -10.89
N MET A 181 -5.50 8.28 -12.14
CA MET A 181 -5.19 9.37 -13.06
C MET A 181 -6.01 10.62 -12.72
N PRO A 182 -5.37 11.81 -12.58
CA PRO A 182 -6.10 13.05 -12.40
C PRO A 182 -6.91 13.37 -13.67
N ASP A 183 -8.00 14.12 -13.52
CA ASP A 183 -8.88 14.54 -14.63
C ASP A 183 -8.12 15.16 -15.80
N GLY A 184 -7.06 15.93 -15.52
CA GLY A 184 -6.21 16.55 -16.54
C GLY A 184 -5.43 15.53 -17.38
N LEU A 185 -4.96 14.43 -16.77
CA LEU A 185 -4.33 13.32 -17.48
C LEU A 185 -5.39 12.53 -18.27
N THR A 186 -6.49 12.16 -17.61
CA THR A 186 -7.58 11.40 -18.24
C THR A 186 -8.14 12.10 -19.47
N SER A 187 -8.35 13.42 -19.40
CA SER A 187 -8.81 14.21 -20.54
C SER A 187 -7.82 14.20 -21.69
N LYS A 188 -6.52 14.40 -21.42
CA LYS A 188 -5.50 14.41 -22.48
C LYS A 188 -5.32 13.05 -23.13
N LEU A 189 -5.39 11.99 -22.32
CA LEU A 189 -5.32 10.62 -22.81
C LEU A 189 -6.52 10.29 -23.69
N TRP A 190 -7.74 10.60 -23.22
CA TRP A 190 -8.97 10.43 -23.99
C TRP A 190 -8.94 11.19 -25.31
N ASP A 191 -8.54 12.46 -25.30
CA ASP A 191 -8.45 13.27 -26.52
C ASP A 191 -7.46 12.69 -27.54
N HIS A 192 -6.37 12.10 -27.07
CA HIS A 192 -5.40 11.42 -27.93
C HIS A 192 -5.99 10.15 -28.56
N LEU A 193 -6.64 9.30 -27.75
CA LEU A 193 -7.29 8.08 -28.22
C LEU A 193 -8.48 8.37 -29.15
N SER A 194 -9.25 9.43 -28.89
CA SER A 194 -10.35 9.86 -29.77
C SER A 194 -9.85 10.33 -31.13
N LYS A 195 -8.72 11.05 -31.19
CA LYS A 195 -8.10 11.45 -32.47
C LYS A 195 -7.66 10.25 -33.31
N LYS A 196 -7.39 9.12 -32.66
CA LYS A 196 -7.07 7.84 -33.31
C LYS A 196 -8.30 7.00 -33.67
N GLY A 197 -9.49 7.44 -33.26
CA GLY A 197 -10.73 6.71 -33.48
C GLY A 197 -10.88 5.46 -32.59
N LEU A 198 -10.11 5.36 -31.51
CA LEU A 198 -10.11 4.21 -30.60
C LEU A 198 -11.17 4.36 -29.49
N VAL A 199 -11.49 5.59 -29.11
CA VAL A 199 -12.56 5.89 -28.16
C VAL A 199 -13.50 6.98 -28.71
N GLY A 200 -14.80 6.84 -28.44
CA GLY A 200 -15.87 7.72 -28.90
C GLY A 200 -17.09 7.65 -28.01
#